data_AF-A0AA41YPL6-F1
#
_entry.id   AF-A0AA41YPL6-F1
#
_cell.length_a   1.000
_cell.length_b   1.000
_cell.length_c   1.000
_cell.angle_alpha   90.00
_cell.angle_beta   90.00
_cell.angle_gamma   90.00
#
_symmetry.space_group_name_H-M   'P 1'
#
loop_
_entity.id
_entity.type
_entity.pdbx_description
1 polymer ?
#
loop_
_entity_poly.entity_id
_entity_poly.type
_entity_poly.pdbx_seq_one_letter_code
_entity_poly.pdbx_strand_id
1 'polypeptide(L)'
;MSDLFAPPGGWRVRILDLSGSAEDNIVEEIGGFPTLMQANAFARRYVRDSVELCRAAGATAREVLDAWFAYGEDAEVQDAGEAGWRSGTELSDFAERPAGGEERDWRALDPRRTGDDESNDEGDLGA
;
A
#
# COMPACT_ATOMS: atom_id res chain seq x y z
N MET A 1 11.57 8.39 -15.14
CA MET A 1 12.45 9.49 -14.67
C MET A 1 12.58 9.34 -13.16
N SER A 2 13.60 8.61 -12.71
CA SER A 2 13.81 8.32 -11.28
C SER A 2 14.09 9.62 -10.54
N ASP A 3 13.39 9.84 -9.43
CA ASP A 3 13.63 10.99 -8.56
C ASP A 3 15.05 10.87 -7.99
N LEU A 4 15.82 11.97 -8.00
CA LEU A 4 17.22 11.99 -7.56
C LEU A 4 17.37 11.55 -6.09
N PHE A 5 16.27 11.58 -5.34
CA PHE A 5 16.17 11.22 -3.93
C PHE A 5 15.59 9.84 -3.66
N ALA A 6 15.22 9.07 -4.70
CA ALA A 6 14.74 7.71 -4.51
C ALA A 6 15.91 6.76 -4.17
N PRO A 7 15.72 5.80 -3.23
CA PRO A 7 16.69 4.74 -3.00
C PRO A 7 16.97 3.92 -4.27
N PRO A 8 18.11 3.21 -4.35
CA PRO A 8 18.34 2.23 -5.42
C PRO A 8 17.19 1.20 -5.48
N GLY A 9 16.53 1.10 -6.63
CA GLY A 9 15.33 0.26 -6.80
C GLY A 9 14.00 0.93 -6.43
N GLY A 10 14.00 2.23 -6.14
CA GLY A 10 12.82 3.00 -5.75
C GLY A 10 12.46 2.85 -4.27
N TRP A 11 11.40 3.54 -3.86
CA TRP A 11 10.81 3.37 -2.53
C TRP A 11 10.14 1.99 -2.43
N ARG A 12 10.05 1.47 -1.21
CA ARG A 12 9.41 0.18 -0.90
C ARG A 12 8.29 0.36 0.10
N VAL A 13 7.18 -0.34 -0.11
CA VAL A 13 6.07 -0.44 0.84
C VAL A 13 6.04 -1.88 1.36
N ARG A 14 6.05 -2.05 2.67
CA ARG A 14 5.88 -3.34 3.33
C ARG A 14 4.43 -3.51 3.74
N ILE A 15 3.84 -4.64 3.40
CA ILE A 15 2.51 -5.06 3.82
C ILE A 15 2.66 -5.96 5.05
N LEU A 16 1.89 -5.65 6.09
CA LEU A 16 1.94 -6.31 7.39
C LEU A 16 0.60 -7.00 7.68
N ASP A 17 0.64 -8.28 8.05
CA ASP A 17 -0.52 -9.02 8.53
C ASP A 17 -0.78 -8.66 10.00
N LEU A 18 -2.00 -8.23 10.32
CA LEU A 18 -2.38 -7.92 11.69
C LEU A 18 -2.91 -9.16 12.43
N SER A 19 -3.28 -10.23 11.72
CA SER A 19 -3.85 -11.43 12.33
C SER A 19 -2.84 -12.29 13.09
N GLY A 20 -1.54 -12.09 12.84
CA GLY A 20 -0.46 -12.87 13.43
C GLY A 20 -0.28 -14.26 12.80
N SER A 21 -0.78 -14.44 11.58
CA SER A 21 -0.68 -15.70 10.83
C SER A 21 0.61 -15.82 10.02
N ALA A 22 1.23 -14.69 9.67
CA ALA A 22 2.50 -14.64 8.94
C ALA A 22 3.73 -14.66 9.87
N GLU A 23 4.81 -15.32 9.45
CA GLU A 23 6.11 -15.22 10.12
C GLU A 23 6.59 -13.76 10.08
N ASP A 24 6.99 -13.23 11.24
CA ASP A 24 7.36 -11.81 11.46
C ASP A 24 6.27 -10.78 11.09
N ASN A 25 5.02 -11.23 10.85
CA ASN A 25 3.89 -10.43 10.38
C ASN A 25 4.10 -9.75 9.01
N ILE A 26 5.09 -10.18 8.22
CA ILE A 26 5.37 -9.58 6.90
C ILE A 26 4.69 -10.41 5.82
N VAL A 27 3.79 -9.78 5.05
CA VAL A 27 3.10 -10.43 3.93
C VAL A 27 3.89 -10.25 2.64
N GLU A 28 4.28 -9.00 2.33
CA GLU A 28 4.93 -8.67 1.07
C GLU A 28 5.77 -7.37 1.22
N GLU A 29 6.85 -7.26 0.45
CA GLU A 29 7.52 -5.99 0.20
C GLU A 29 7.40 -5.61 -1.28
N ILE A 30 6.70 -4.50 -1.55
CA ILE A 30 6.45 -3.99 -2.89
C ILE A 30 7.45 -2.86 -3.15
N GLY A 31 8.36 -3.07 -4.10
CA GLY A 31 9.35 -2.06 -4.51
C GLY A 31 9.03 -1.37 -5.82
N GLY A 32 9.93 -0.48 -6.24
CA GLY A 32 9.85 0.19 -7.53
C GLY A 32 9.06 1.49 -7.55
N PHE A 33 8.64 2.03 -6.40
CA PHE A 33 7.94 3.31 -6.34
C PHE A 33 8.89 4.47 -6.71
N PRO A 34 8.61 5.24 -7.78
CA PRO A 34 9.47 6.34 -8.23
C PRO A 34 9.69 7.45 -7.20
N THR A 35 8.70 7.74 -6.36
CA THR A 35 8.76 8.81 -5.36
C THR A 35 8.14 8.39 -4.03
N LEU A 36 8.57 9.04 -2.94
CA LEU A 36 7.98 8.83 -1.61
C LEU A 36 6.49 9.17 -1.61
N MET A 37 6.09 10.22 -2.34
CA MET A 37 4.69 10.61 -2.47
C MET A 37 3.84 9.48 -3.05
N GLN A 38 4.34 8.77 -4.05
CA GLN A 38 3.63 7.64 -4.65
C GLN A 38 3.56 6.44 -3.71
N ALA A 39 4.66 6.12 -3.02
CA ALA A 39 4.68 5.07 -2.00
C ALA A 39 3.70 5.36 -0.84
N ASN A 40 3.68 6.61 -0.34
CA ASN A 40 2.74 7.05 0.70
C ASN A 40 1.28 6.98 0.22
N ALA A 41 1.00 7.42 -1.02
CA ALA A 41 -0.33 7.35 -1.58
C ALA A 41 -0.80 5.90 -1.75
N PHE A 42 0.09 5.00 -2.19
CA PHE A 42 -0.18 3.57 -2.27
C PHE A 42 -0.49 2.99 -0.88
N ALA A 43 0.39 3.18 0.11
CA ALA A 43 0.21 2.66 1.46
C ALA A 43 -1.12 3.13 2.07
N ARG A 44 -1.44 4.41 1.95
CA ARG A 44 -2.70 4.99 2.42
C ARG A 44 -3.92 4.34 1.77
N ARG A 45 -3.94 4.18 0.44
CA ARG A 45 -5.06 3.55 -0.27
C ARG A 45 -5.17 2.05 0.01
N TYR A 46 -4.04 1.38 0.22
CA TYR A 46 -3.99 -0.03 0.59
C TYR A 46 -4.67 -0.26 1.93
N VAL A 47 -4.25 0.46 2.97
CA VAL A 47 -4.86 0.39 4.31
C VAL A 47 -6.32 0.80 4.26
N ARG A 48 -6.66 1.83 3.47
CA ARG A 48 -8.06 2.24 3.27
C ARG A 48 -8.91 1.09 2.70
N ASP A 49 -8.42 0.37 1.69
CA ASP A 49 -9.12 -0.79 1.13
C ASP A 49 -9.22 -1.94 2.16
N SER A 50 -8.13 -2.22 2.87
CA SER A 50 -8.07 -3.26 3.92
C SER A 50 -9.09 -3.03 5.03
N VAL A 51 -9.20 -1.79 5.54
CA VAL A 51 -10.21 -1.41 6.54
C VAL A 51 -11.63 -1.60 5.99
N GLU A 52 -11.88 -1.24 4.74
CA GLU A 52 -13.21 -1.40 4.13
C GLU A 52 -13.58 -2.86 3.86
N LEU A 53 -12.62 -3.74 3.59
CA LEU A 53 -12.87 -5.18 3.50
C LEU A 53 -13.32 -5.78 4.83
N CYS A 54 -12.92 -5.17 5.96
CA CYS A 54 -13.33 -5.56 7.30
C CYS A 54 -14.69 -4.97 7.72
N ARG A 55 -15.29 -4.07 6.92
CA ARG A 55 -16.53 -3.38 7.28
C ARG A 55 -17.77 -4.21 6.98
N ALA A 56 -18.36 -4.79 8.02
CA ALA A 56 -19.69 -5.38 7.93
C ALA A 56 -20.79 -4.31 7.79
N ALA A 57 -21.90 -4.66 7.14
CA ALA A 57 -23.05 -3.76 7.01
C ALA A 57 -23.62 -3.39 8.39
N GLY A 58 -23.67 -2.09 8.69
CA GLY A 58 -24.16 -1.57 9.97
C GLY A 58 -23.15 -1.61 11.12
N ALA A 59 -21.91 -2.05 10.88
CA ALA A 59 -20.85 -2.03 11.90
C ALA A 59 -20.52 -0.61 12.36
N THR A 60 -20.30 -0.45 13.66
CA THR A 60 -19.75 0.76 14.27
C THR A 60 -18.26 0.91 13.93
N ALA A 61 -17.72 2.12 14.03
CA ALA A 61 -16.28 2.37 13.82
C ALA A 61 -15.40 1.45 14.69
N ARG A 62 -15.81 1.21 15.94
CA ARG A 62 -15.08 0.31 16.84
C ARG A 62 -15.08 -1.14 16.34
N GLU A 63 -16.22 -1.66 15.91
CA GLU A 63 -16.31 -3.03 15.37
C GLU A 63 -15.49 -3.18 14.08
N VAL A 64 -15.43 -2.14 13.25
CA VAL A 64 -14.59 -2.12 12.04
C VAL A 64 -13.10 -2.20 12.40
N LEU A 65 -12.65 -1.42 13.39
CA LEU A 65 -11.26 -1.47 13.84
C LEU A 65 -10.93 -2.80 14.52
N ASP A 66 -11.81 -3.30 15.39
CA ASP A 66 -11.61 -4.58 16.05
C ASP A 66 -11.50 -5.72 15.00
N ALA A 67 -12.31 -5.68 13.94
CA ALA A 67 -12.20 -6.62 12.81
C ALA A 67 -10.91 -6.42 12.00
N TRP A 68 -10.52 -5.18 11.70
CA TRP A 68 -9.29 -4.88 10.96
C TRP A 68 -8.04 -5.29 11.73
N PHE A 69 -7.98 -5.10 13.05
CA PHE A 69 -6.88 -5.61 13.86
C PHE A 69 -6.84 -7.15 13.94
N ALA A 70 -7.98 -7.82 13.73
CA ALA A 70 -8.05 -9.28 13.77
C ALA A 70 -7.74 -9.96 12.43
N TYR A 71 -8.06 -9.31 11.31
CA TYR A 71 -8.03 -9.94 9.97
C TYR A 71 -7.45 -9.06 8.86
N GLY A 72 -7.19 -7.80 9.16
CA GLY A 72 -6.73 -6.81 8.21
C GLY A 72 -5.22 -6.82 8.01
N GLU A 73 -4.80 -5.91 7.17
CA GLU A 73 -3.41 -5.70 6.79
C GLU A 73 -3.08 -4.21 6.90
N ASP A 74 -1.87 -3.92 7.39
CA ASP A 74 -1.30 -2.58 7.41
C ASP A 74 -0.24 -2.41 6.31
N ALA A 75 0.14 -1.16 6.01
CA ALA A 75 1.18 -0.86 5.03
C ALA A 75 2.09 0.26 5.51
N GLU A 76 3.41 0.05 5.41
CA GLU A 76 4.43 1.00 5.85
C GLU A 76 5.49 1.24 4.77
N VAL A 77 5.82 2.51 4.51
CA VAL A 77 6.92 2.87 3.61
C VAL A 77 8.25 2.67 4.32
N GLN A 78 9.10 1.80 3.77
CA GLN A 78 10.42 1.51 4.32
C GLN A 78 11.37 2.70 4.15
N ASP A 79 12.26 2.89 5.14
CA ASP A 79 13.33 3.90 5.13
C ASP A 79 12.86 5.38 4.99
N ALA A 80 11.55 5.65 5.19
CA ALA A 80 10.96 6.98 5.00
C ALA A 80 10.99 7.88 6.25
N GLY A 81 11.44 7.36 7.40
CA GLY A 81 11.54 8.11 8.65
C GLY A 81 10.20 8.74 9.08
N GLU A 82 10.21 10.04 9.36
CA GLU A 82 9.00 10.81 9.73
C GLU A 82 8.16 11.26 8.51
N ALA A 83 8.74 11.20 7.30
CA ALA A 83 8.04 11.57 6.06
C ALA A 83 7.19 10.41 5.50
N GLY A 84 7.39 9.20 6.02
CA GLY A 84 6.57 8.04 5.71
C GLY A 84 5.17 8.18 6.31
N TRP A 85 4.16 7.92 5.50
CA TRP A 85 2.80 7.83 5.99
C TRP A 85 2.64 6.62 6.93
N ARG A 86 1.78 6.76 7.95
CA ARG A 86 1.46 5.71 8.92
C ARG A 86 -0.05 5.61 9.11
N SER A 87 -0.58 4.40 9.17
CA SER A 87 -2.01 4.14 9.36
C SER A 87 -2.62 4.85 10.55
N GLY A 88 -1.91 4.86 11.68
CA GLY A 88 -2.39 5.44 12.94
C GLY A 88 -2.77 6.93 12.87
N THR A 89 -2.35 7.70 11.86
CA THR A 89 -2.74 9.11 11.73
C THR A 89 -4.14 9.31 11.17
N GLU A 90 -4.69 8.33 10.44
CA GLU A 90 -5.99 8.44 9.75
C GLU A 90 -6.96 7.29 10.08
N LEU A 91 -6.51 6.30 10.87
CA LEU A 91 -7.23 5.06 11.09
C LEU A 91 -8.65 5.27 11.67
N SER A 92 -8.81 6.22 12.61
CA SER A 92 -10.12 6.57 13.16
C SER A 92 -11.07 7.11 12.08
N ASP A 93 -10.59 8.02 11.23
CA ASP A 93 -11.38 8.58 10.12
C ASP A 93 -11.76 7.50 9.10
N PHE A 94 -10.89 6.50 8.92
CA PHE A 94 -11.15 5.36 8.06
C PHE A 94 -12.27 4.50 8.62
N ALA A 95 -12.27 4.23 9.92
CA ALA A 95 -13.34 3.47 10.55
C ALA A 95 -14.69 4.19 10.54
N GLU A 96 -14.70 5.51 10.71
CA GLU A 96 -15.94 6.30 10.79
C GLU A 96 -16.63 6.53 9.44
N ARG A 97 -15.86 6.68 8.37
CA ARG A 97 -16.38 7.05 7.05
C ARG A 97 -16.15 5.91 6.06
N PRO A 98 -17.20 5.26 5.52
CA PRO A 98 -17.05 4.31 4.42
C PRO A 98 -16.34 4.94 3.21
N ALA A 99 -15.51 4.17 2.53
CA ALA A 99 -14.73 4.64 1.37
C ALA A 99 -15.46 4.41 0.04
N GLY A 100 -15.28 5.35 -0.89
CA GLY A 100 -15.59 5.14 -2.30
C GLY A 100 -14.53 4.30 -3.03
N GLY A 101 -14.83 3.87 -4.25
CA GLY A 101 -13.92 3.03 -5.05
C GLY A 101 -12.56 3.69 -5.32
N GLU A 102 -12.53 5.00 -5.59
CA GLU A 102 -11.28 5.73 -5.89
C GLU A 102 -10.33 5.83 -4.69
N GLU A 103 -10.87 5.96 -3.48
CA GLU A 103 -10.09 5.99 -2.23
C GLU A 103 -9.45 4.64 -1.92
N ARG A 104 -10.03 3.56 -2.45
CA ARG A 104 -9.57 2.17 -2.29
C ARG A 104 -8.72 1.69 -3.45
N ASP A 105 -8.64 2.45 -4.54
CA ASP A 105 -7.92 2.04 -5.75
C ASP A 105 -6.41 2.23 -5.58
N TRP A 106 -5.81 1.36 -4.77
CA TRP A 106 -4.37 1.23 -4.61
C TRP A 106 -3.74 0.57 -5.83
N ARG A 107 -4.49 -0.28 -6.57
CA ARG A 107 -4.01 -0.95 -7.77
C ARG A 107 -3.62 0.06 -8.85
N ALA A 108 -4.33 1.17 -9.00
CA ALA A 108 -3.93 2.25 -9.92
C ALA A 108 -2.56 2.88 -9.60
N LEU A 109 -2.04 2.69 -8.38
CA LEU A 109 -0.75 3.21 -7.92
C LEU A 109 0.33 2.13 -7.81
N ASP A 110 0.01 0.88 -8.16
CA ASP A 110 0.91 -0.25 -8.01
C ASP A 110 2.03 -0.22 -9.08
N PRO A 111 3.31 -0.08 -8.70
CA PRO A 111 4.42 0.01 -9.64
C PRO A 111 4.59 -1.26 -10.47
N ARG A 112 4.08 -2.40 -9.99
CA ARG A 112 4.09 -3.69 -10.72
C ARG A 112 3.22 -3.65 -11.98
N ARG A 113 2.23 -2.75 -12.06
CA ARG A 113 1.38 -2.62 -13.26
C ARG A 113 2.06 -1.92 -14.42
N THR A 114 2.99 -1.00 -14.16
CA THR A 114 3.67 -0.22 -15.20
C THR A 114 4.88 -0.99 -15.77
N GLY A 115 5.43 -1.95 -15.01
CA GLY A 115 6.59 -2.74 -15.40
C GLY A 115 6.38 -3.73 -16.54
N ASP A 116 5.14 -4.03 -16.93
CA ASP A 116 4.82 -4.92 -18.06
C ASP A 116 4.95 -4.25 -19.44
N ASP A 117 5.00 -2.91 -19.52
CA ASP A 117 5.07 -2.17 -20.80
C ASP A 117 6.49 -1.75 -21.23
N GLU A 118 7.50 -1.83 -20.36
CA GLU A 118 8.88 -1.36 -20.66
C GLU A 118 9.89 -2.49 -20.94
N SER A 119 9.43 -3.72 -21.18
CA SER A 119 10.29 -4.88 -21.50
C SER A 119 10.10 -5.40 -22.92
N ASN A 120 10.15 -4.55 -23.95
CA ASN A 120 10.16 -5.02 -25.35
C ASN A 120 10.82 -4.04 -26.35
N ASP A 121 12.08 -3.64 -26.12
CA ASP A 121 12.90 -3.06 -27.20
C ASP A 121 14.39 -3.26 -26.96
N GLU A 122 14.88 -4.51 -27.00
CA GLU A 122 16.29 -4.79 -27.30
C GLU A 122 16.43 -6.22 -27.83
N GLY A 123 16.15 -6.38 -29.13
CA GLY A 123 16.41 -7.61 -29.85
C GLY A 123 16.03 -7.50 -31.32
N ASP A 124 17.04 -7.64 -32.20
CA ASP A 124 16.98 -7.67 -33.67
C ASP A 124 17.07 -6.28 -34.33
N LEU A 125 18.12 -5.92 -35.07
CA LEU A 125 18.62 -6.61 -36.26
C LEU A 125 20.14 -6.41 -36.46
N GLY A 126 20.87 -7.51 -36.32
CA GLY A 126 22.13 -7.70 -37.01
C GLY A 126 21.88 -8.57 -38.25
N ALA A 127 22.01 -7.99 -39.44
CA ALA A 127 22.21 -8.70 -40.70
C ALA A 127 23.01 -7.80 -41.67
#